data_AF-A0AAD4ISR3-F1
#
_entry.id   AF-A0AAD4ISR3-F1
#
_cell.length_a   1.000
_cell.length_b   1.000
_cell.length_c   1.000
_cell.angle_alpha   90.00
_cell.angle_beta   90.00
_cell.angle_gamma   90.00
#
_symmetry.space_group_name_H-M   'P 1'
#
loop_
_entity.id
_entity.type
_entity.pdbx_description
1 polymer ?
#
loop_
_entity_poly.entity_id
_entity_poly.type
_entity_poly.pdbx_seq_one_letter_code
_entity_poly.pdbx_strand_id
1 'polypeptide(L)'
;WVQRSGGNCPIAYRVAREKHELLDKARDTLTKAQHRMKKYAEKGRRDVDYTVGEQVLLKLTSQIWKKISSKAVHRGLIPKYGGPF
;
A
#
# COMPACT_ATOMS: atom_id res chain seq x y z
N TRP A 1 6.90 -34.07 8.23
CA TRP A 1 8.02 -33.24 8.72
C TRP A 1 8.03 -33.28 10.23
N VAL A 2 9.11 -33.76 10.85
CA VAL A 2 9.23 -33.84 12.32
C VAL A 2 10.12 -32.68 12.79
N GLN A 3 9.59 -31.79 13.63
CA GLN A 3 10.41 -30.79 14.31
C GLN A 3 11.27 -31.49 15.36
N ARG A 4 12.60 -31.42 15.20
CA ARG A 4 13.55 -31.91 16.21
C ARG A 4 13.48 -31.01 17.43
N SER A 5 12.83 -31.48 18.50
CA SER A 5 12.74 -30.80 19.79
C SER A 5 14.09 -30.83 20.53
N GLY A 6 14.98 -29.92 20.19
CA GLY A 6 16.29 -29.79 20.85
C GLY A 6 16.15 -29.23 22.27
N GLY A 7 16.67 -29.97 23.25
CA GLY A 7 16.93 -29.51 24.62
C GLY A 7 15.70 -29.03 25.40
N ASN A 8 15.06 -29.92 26.16
CA ASN A 8 13.85 -29.60 26.95
C ASN A 8 14.15 -28.76 28.22
N CYS A 9 14.72 -27.56 28.04
CA CYS A 9 15.01 -26.60 29.10
C CYS A 9 13.78 -25.74 29.41
N PRO A 10 13.16 -25.83 30.61
CA PRO A 10 11.95 -25.07 30.94
C PRO A 10 12.14 -23.56 30.88
N ILE A 11 13.35 -23.07 31.18
CA ILE A 11 13.70 -21.65 31.11
C ILE A 11 13.71 -21.16 29.65
N ALA A 12 14.31 -21.93 28.73
CA ALA A 12 14.35 -21.59 27.31
C ALA A 12 12.94 -21.55 26.70
N TYR A 13 12.09 -22.54 27.04
CA TYR A 13 10.68 -22.55 26.63
C TYR A 13 9.91 -21.33 27.16
N ARG A 14 10.07 -20.99 28.45
CA ARG A 14 9.41 -19.82 29.06
C ARG A 14 9.83 -18.52 28.38
N VAL A 15 11.13 -18.30 28.18
CA VAL A 15 11.64 -17.10 27.49
C VAL A 15 11.16 -17.05 26.04
N ALA A 16 11.14 -18.17 25.32
CA ALA A 16 10.62 -18.22 23.95
C ALA A 16 9.14 -17.83 23.87
N ARG A 17 8.31 -18.32 24.82
CA ARG A 17 6.88 -17.96 24.91
C ARG A 17 6.69 -16.47 25.23
N GLU A 18 7.40 -15.96 26.24
CA GLU A 18 7.35 -14.53 26.62
C GLU A 18 7.74 -13.61 25.44
N LYS A 19 8.73 -14.00 24.63
CA LYS A 19 9.11 -13.27 23.41
C LYS A 19 8.03 -13.37 22.32
N HIS A 20 7.41 -14.53 22.12
CA HIS A 20 6.32 -14.70 21.17
C HIS A 20 5.12 -13.81 21.53
N GLU A 21 4.69 -13.82 22.79
CA GLU A 21 3.61 -12.98 23.30
C GLU A 21 3.88 -11.48 23.10
N LEU A 22 5.13 -11.04 23.26
CA LEU A 22 5.53 -9.64 23.01
C LEU A 22 5.50 -9.29 21.52
N LEU A 23 5.91 -10.21 20.64
CA LEU A 23 5.86 -10.02 19.19
C LEU A 23 4.41 -9.96 18.68
N ASP A 24 3.51 -10.77 19.21
CA ASP A 24 2.09 -10.72 18.84
C ASP A 24 1.45 -9.40 19.30
N LYS A 25 1.73 -8.94 20.53
CA LYS A 25 1.30 -7.62 21.04
C LYS A 25 1.83 -6.46 20.16
N ALA A 26 3.05 -6.57 19.63
CA ALA A 26 3.62 -5.61 18.69
C ALA A 26 2.96 -5.68 17.30
N ARG A 27 2.70 -6.88 16.77
CA ARG A 27 1.96 -7.11 15.52
C ARG A 27 0.55 -6.53 15.59
N ASP A 28 -0.13 -6.70 16.71
CA ASP A 28 -1.47 -6.18 16.97
C ASP A 28 -1.52 -4.65 16.96
N THR A 29 -0.56 -3.99 17.60
CA THR A 29 -0.50 -2.52 17.64
C THR A 29 -0.14 -1.92 16.27
N LEU A 30 0.80 -2.53 15.54
CA LEU A 30 1.09 -2.17 14.14
C LEU A 30 -0.13 -2.36 13.23
N THR A 31 -0.85 -3.48 13.36
CA THR A 31 -2.08 -3.76 12.59
C THR A 31 -3.16 -2.70 12.87
N LYS A 32 -3.36 -2.33 14.15
CA LYS A 32 -4.29 -1.27 14.56
C LYS A 32 -3.86 0.11 14.03
N ALA A 33 -2.57 0.41 13.95
CA ALA A 33 -2.06 1.63 13.34
C ALA A 33 -2.30 1.66 11.81
N GLN A 34 -2.00 0.57 11.11
CA GLN A 34 -2.24 0.44 9.66
C GLN A 34 -3.72 0.64 9.29
N HIS A 35 -4.65 0.07 10.08
CA HIS A 35 -6.09 0.27 9.87
C HIS A 35 -6.52 1.74 10.07
N ARG A 36 -5.94 2.45 11.05
CA ARG A 36 -6.17 3.89 11.23
C ARG A 36 -5.65 4.69 10.02
N MET A 37 -4.42 4.42 9.57
CA MET A 37 -3.83 5.06 8.40
C MET A 37 -4.67 4.83 7.13
N LYS A 38 -5.11 3.58 6.90
CA LYS A 38 -6.02 3.22 5.80
C LYS A 38 -7.31 4.03 5.87
N LYS A 39 -8.00 4.05 7.01
CA LYS A 39 -9.25 4.82 7.23
C LYS A 39 -9.09 6.31 6.90
N TYR A 40 -7.98 6.95 7.26
CA TYR A 40 -7.78 8.36 6.94
C TYR A 40 -7.40 8.59 5.46
N ALA A 41 -6.57 7.73 4.87
CA ALA A 41 -6.20 7.81 3.45
C ALA A 41 -7.37 7.52 2.50
N GLU A 42 -8.37 6.75 2.95
CA GLU A 42 -9.56 6.37 2.18
C GLU A 42 -10.77 7.28 2.46
N LYS A 43 -10.74 8.14 3.48
CA LYS A 43 -11.87 9.00 3.88
C LYS A 43 -12.42 9.88 2.75
N GLY A 44 -11.60 10.24 1.77
CA GLY A 44 -11.98 11.02 0.58
C GLY A 44 -12.06 10.22 -0.72
N ARG A 45 -11.85 8.89 -0.69
CA ARG A 45 -12.06 8.04 -1.87
C ARG A 45 -13.55 7.73 -1.98
N ARG A 46 -14.02 7.73 -3.22
CA ARG A 46 -15.34 7.23 -3.63
C ARG A 46 -15.06 6.26 -4.76
N ASP A 47 -15.77 5.15 -4.80
CA ASP A 47 -15.92 4.42 -6.04
C ASP A 47 -16.76 5.31 -6.97
N VAL A 48 -16.29 5.46 -8.21
CA VAL A 48 -16.91 6.28 -9.25
C VAL A 48 -16.87 5.47 -10.52
N ASP A 49 -18.03 5.00 -10.94
CA ASP A 49 -18.19 4.39 -12.26
C ASP A 49 -18.12 5.49 -13.33
N TYR A 50 -17.45 5.19 -14.44
CA TYR A 50 -17.28 6.10 -15.57
C TYR A 50 -17.86 5.47 -16.84
N THR A 51 -18.54 6.28 -17.64
CA THR A 51 -19.11 5.88 -18.94
C THR A 51 -18.17 6.24 -20.09
N VAL A 52 -18.24 5.47 -21.18
CA VAL A 52 -17.35 5.64 -22.34
C VAL A 52 -17.69 6.96 -23.05
N GLY A 53 -16.83 7.96 -22.86
CA GLY A 53 -16.99 9.32 -23.41
C GLY A 53 -16.85 10.44 -22.39
N GLU A 54 -16.93 10.14 -21.08
CA GLU A 54 -16.71 11.13 -20.03
C GLU A 54 -15.24 11.57 -19.94
N GLN A 55 -15.02 12.82 -19.52
CA GLN A 55 -13.69 13.43 -19.38
C GLN A 55 -13.30 13.56 -17.91
N VAL A 56 -12.08 13.17 -17.59
CA VAL A 56 -11.53 13.07 -16.22
C VAL A 56 -10.17 13.80 -16.10
N LEU A 57 -9.51 13.77 -14.92
CA LEU A 57 -8.23 14.46 -14.69
C LEU A 57 -7.14 13.63 -13.96
N LEU A 58 -5.97 13.41 -14.58
CA LEU A 58 -4.83 12.65 -14.03
C LEU A 58 -3.81 13.50 -13.28
N LYS A 59 -3.16 12.84 -12.33
CA LYS A 59 -1.81 13.15 -11.91
C LYS A 59 -0.78 12.44 -12.79
N LEU A 60 -0.33 13.09 -13.88
CA LEU A 60 0.56 12.47 -14.88
C LEU A 60 1.90 12.10 -14.24
N THR A 61 2.14 10.80 -14.03
CA THR A 61 3.41 10.32 -13.45
C THR A 61 4.52 10.37 -14.49
N SER A 62 5.79 10.49 -14.06
CA SER A 62 6.95 10.58 -14.96
C SER A 62 7.06 9.40 -15.95
N GLN A 63 6.54 8.22 -15.58
CA GLN A 63 6.49 7.04 -16.45
C GLN A 63 5.42 7.19 -17.56
N ILE A 64 4.29 7.85 -17.29
CA ILE A 64 3.24 8.13 -18.28
C ILE A 64 3.68 9.27 -19.20
N TRP A 65 4.28 10.34 -18.66
CA TRP A 65 4.88 11.43 -19.45
C TRP A 65 5.86 10.93 -20.53
N LYS A 66 6.61 9.85 -20.27
CA LYS A 66 7.54 9.23 -21.23
C LYS A 66 6.85 8.48 -22.37
N LYS A 67 5.59 8.07 -22.20
CA LYS A 67 4.80 7.36 -23.23
C LYS A 67 3.98 8.31 -24.12
N ILE A 68 3.73 9.54 -23.68
CA ILE A 68 3.01 10.53 -24.49
C ILE A 68 3.92 11.03 -25.63
N SER A 69 3.47 10.81 -26.88
CA SER A 69 4.22 11.16 -28.08
C SER A 69 4.31 12.68 -28.27
N SER A 70 5.54 13.22 -28.24
CA SER A 70 5.81 14.63 -28.50
C SER A 70 5.61 15.06 -29.96
N LYS A 71 5.22 14.14 -30.86
CA LYS A 71 4.75 14.48 -32.21
C LYS A 71 3.29 14.92 -32.25
N ALA A 72 2.48 14.53 -31.27
CA ALA A 72 1.04 14.83 -31.23
C ALA A 72 0.73 16.12 -30.45
N VAL A 73 1.46 16.40 -29.37
CA VAL A 73 1.28 17.62 -28.56
C VAL A 73 2.64 18.17 -28.13
N HIS A 74 2.85 19.48 -28.27
CA HIS A 74 4.04 20.16 -27.78
C HIS A 74 4.11 20.07 -26.24
N ARG A 75 5.23 19.59 -25.68
CA ARG A 75 5.35 19.28 -24.24
C ARG A 75 5.10 20.47 -23.30
N GLY A 76 5.29 21.71 -23.77
CA GLY A 76 4.96 22.92 -23.01
C GLY A 76 3.47 23.29 -22.99
N LEU A 77 2.67 22.72 -23.89
CA LEU A 77 1.22 22.96 -24.01
C LEU A 77 0.36 21.82 -23.42
N ILE A 78 0.97 20.68 -23.06
CA ILE A 78 0.30 19.62 -22.30
C ILE A 78 -0.06 20.18 -20.91
N PRO A 79 -1.34 20.24 -20.51
CA PRO A 79 -1.71 20.63 -19.16
C PRO A 79 -1.02 19.73 -18.14
N LYS A 80 -0.46 20.30 -17.07
CA LYS A 80 0.36 19.54 -16.10
C LYS A 80 -0.47 18.57 -15.20
N TYR A 81 -1.75 18.40 -15.52
CA TYR A 81 -2.73 17.43 -15.00
C TYR A 81 -3.64 16.99 -16.18
N GLY A 82 -3.93 15.68 -16.40
CA GLY A 82 -4.80 15.19 -17.50
C GLY A 82 -4.69 13.69 -17.88
N GLY A 83 -5.82 12.98 -18.01
CA GLY A 83 -6.07 11.50 -17.90
C GLY A 83 -7.14 11.29 -16.80
N PRO A 84 -7.14 10.36 -15.81
CA PRO A 84 -6.16 9.32 -15.43
C PRO A 84 -6.45 7.95 -16.00
N PHE A 85 -7.66 7.50 -15.70
CA PHE A 85 -8.53 6.71 -16.55
C PHE A 85 -8.78 7.47 -17.87
#